data_AF-A0A6G1GHN3-F1
#
_entry.id   AF-A0A6G1GHN3-F1
#
_cell.length_a   1.000
_cell.length_b   1.000
_cell.length_c   1.000
_cell.angle_alpha   90.00
_cell.angle_beta   90.00
_cell.angle_gamma   90.00
#
_symmetry.space_group_name_H-M   'P 1'
#
loop_
_entity.id
_entity.type
_entity.pdbx_description
1 polymer ?
#
loop_
_entity_poly.entity_id
_entity_poly.type
_entity_poly.pdbx_seq_one_letter_code
_entity_poly.pdbx_strand_id
1 'polypeptide(L)'
;MAELIAKENRDNTPCGTNWTDEFLLRNPEVKTIIGRTIEASRINSATKDVISEFFSAYTRIIERYNIKTHNQWDFNEHGIALGCGINAA
;
A
#
# COMPACT_ATOMS: atom_id res chain seq x y z
N MET A 1 8.39 -10.62 0.94
CA MET A 1 7.94 -9.89 -0.28
C MET A 1 8.87 -10.16 -1.46
N ALA A 2 10.18 -9.91 -1.35
CA ALA A 2 11.15 -10.23 -2.40
C ALA A 2 11.10 -11.70 -2.86
N GLU A 3 11.06 -12.66 -1.94
CA GLU A 3 10.92 -14.09 -2.27
C GLU A 3 9.60 -14.44 -2.97
N LEU A 4 8.50 -13.77 -2.61
CA LEU A 4 7.19 -14.00 -3.24
C LEU A 4 7.21 -13.50 -4.68
N ILE A 5 7.85 -12.35 -4.93
CA ILE A 5 8.02 -11.78 -6.27
C ILE A 5 8.96 -12.64 -7.11
N ALA A 6 10.05 -13.16 -6.53
CA ALA A 6 10.97 -14.07 -7.21
C ALA A 6 10.24 -15.35 -7.66
N LYS A 7 9.45 -15.94 -6.76
CA LYS A 7 8.64 -17.12 -7.05
C LYS A 7 7.60 -16.88 -8.14
N GLU A 8 6.94 -15.72 -8.15
CA GLU A 8 6.02 -15.30 -9.22
C GLU A 8 6.74 -15.19 -10.57
N ASN A 9 7.96 -14.66 -10.56
CA ASN A 9 8.83 -14.56 -11.74
C ASN A 9 9.51 -15.88 -12.14
N ARG A 10 9.13 -17.01 -11.51
CA ARG A 10 9.73 -18.35 -11.71
C ARG A 10 11.23 -18.41 -11.39
N ASP A 11 11.73 -17.45 -10.61
CA ASP A 11 13.05 -17.50 -10.03
C ASP A 11 12.96 -18.20 -8.66
N ASN A 12 13.43 -19.45 -8.64
CA ASN A 12 13.47 -20.28 -7.43
C ASN A 12 14.78 -20.11 -6.65
N THR A 13 15.62 -19.15 -7.02
CA THR A 13 16.83 -18.84 -6.26
C THR A 13 16.41 -18.25 -4.91
N PRO A 14 16.85 -18.83 -3.78
CA PRO A 14 16.54 -18.27 -2.48
C PRO A 14 17.10 -16.84 -2.41
N CYS A 15 16.25 -15.87 -2.11
CA CYS A 15 16.72 -14.52 -1.82
C CYS A 15 17.62 -14.62 -0.57
N GLY A 16 18.85 -14.11 -0.67
CA GLY A 16 19.74 -14.09 0.49
C GLY A 16 19.09 -13.30 1.64
N THR A 17 19.35 -13.71 2.88
CA THR A 17 18.77 -13.08 4.08
C THR A 17 19.02 -11.57 4.14
N ASN A 18 20.12 -11.10 3.53
CA ASN A 18 20.52 -9.69 3.48
C ASN A 18 20.23 -9.03 2.11
N TRP A 19 19.38 -9.63 1.27
CA TRP A 19 19.14 -9.16 -0.10
C TRP A 19 18.73 -7.68 -0.15
N THR A 20 17.86 -7.24 0.77
CA THR A 20 17.40 -5.85 0.83
C THR A 20 18.56 -4.89 1.15
N ASP A 21 19.40 -5.25 2.12
CA ASP A 21 20.54 -4.42 2.52
C ASP A 21 21.58 -4.35 1.40
N GLU A 22 21.90 -5.49 0.79
CA GLU A 22 22.79 -5.59 -0.37
C GLU A 22 22.25 -4.82 -1.59
N PHE A 23 20.95 -4.88 -1.83
CA PHE A 23 20.30 -4.14 -2.90
C PHE A 23 20.39 -2.63 -2.68
N LEU A 24 20.14 -2.15 -1.46
CA LEU A 24 20.27 -0.73 -1.11
C LEU A 24 21.72 -0.24 -1.09
N LEU A 25 22.69 -1.11 -0.79
CA LEU A 25 24.12 -0.82 -0.90
C LEU A 25 24.55 -0.66 -2.36
N ARG A 26 24.01 -1.49 -3.26
CA ARG A 26 24.32 -1.45 -4.70
C ARG A 26 23.61 -0.31 -5.44
N ASN A 27 22.47 0.15 -4.93
CA ASN A 27 21.64 1.20 -5.52
C ASN A 27 21.42 2.36 -4.52
N PRO A 28 22.47 3.11 -4.16
CA PRO A 28 22.41 4.16 -3.13
C PRO A 28 21.41 5.29 -3.44
N GLU A 29 21.07 5.49 -4.72
CA GLU A 29 20.02 6.41 -5.16
C GLU A 29 18.62 5.99 -4.69
N VAL A 30 18.37 4.69 -4.50
CA VAL A 30 17.08 4.17 -4.00
C VAL A 30 16.97 4.35 -2.48
N LYS A 31 18.10 4.35 -1.77
CA LYS A 31 18.19 4.33 -0.30
C LYS A 31 17.52 5.54 0.38
N THR A 32 17.40 6.67 -0.30
CA THR A 32 17.12 7.95 0.36
C THR A 32 15.84 8.65 -0.10
N ILE A 33 15.14 8.17 -1.13
CA ILE A 33 14.19 9.05 -1.84
C ILE A 33 12.74 8.98 -1.30
N ILE A 34 12.21 7.87 -0.78
CA ILE A 34 10.74 7.71 -0.83
C ILE A 34 10.06 7.28 0.49
N GLY A 35 10.73 6.61 1.44
CA GLY A 35 10.04 5.98 2.58
C GLY A 35 9.56 6.94 3.68
N ARG A 36 10.47 7.64 4.35
CA ARG A 36 10.14 8.36 5.61
C ARG A 36 9.36 9.65 5.39
N THR A 37 9.67 10.40 4.33
CA THR A 37 9.02 11.68 4.03
C THR A 37 7.56 11.48 3.61
N ILE A 38 7.27 10.43 2.84
CA ILE A 38 5.89 10.12 2.43
C ILE A 38 5.07 9.63 3.63
N GLU A 39 5.61 8.75 4.47
CA GLU A 39 4.90 8.26 5.65
C GLU A 39 4.64 9.38 6.67
N ALA A 40 5.62 10.25 6.94
CA ALA A 40 5.41 11.40 7.81
C ALA A 40 4.38 12.38 7.23
N SER A 41 4.41 12.62 5.91
CA SER A 41 3.41 13.45 5.23
C SER A 41 2.02 12.84 5.29
N ARG A 42 1.90 11.51 5.18
CA ARG A 42 0.61 10.79 5.29
C ARG A 42 0.02 10.94 6.68
N ILE A 43 0.82 10.74 7.73
CA ILE A 43 0.37 10.89 9.12
C ILE A 43 -0.09 12.33 9.38
N ASN A 44 0.67 13.32 8.92
CA ASN A 44 0.34 14.73 9.15
C ASN A 44 -0.84 15.23 8.30
N SER A 45 -1.09 14.63 7.14
CA SER A 45 -2.16 15.06 6.21
C SER A 45 -3.48 14.32 6.43
N ALA A 46 -3.48 13.20 7.15
CA ALA A 46 -4.67 12.40 7.48
C ALA A 46 -5.47 13.03 8.65
N THR A 47 -5.82 14.30 8.54
CA THR A 47 -6.70 14.96 9.51
C THR A 47 -8.14 14.47 9.35
N LYS A 48 -8.93 14.55 10.42
CA LYS A 48 -10.33 14.14 10.42
C LYS A 48 -11.14 14.83 9.31
N ASP A 49 -10.88 16.10 9.08
CA ASP A 49 -11.61 16.91 8.09
C ASP A 49 -11.30 16.46 6.66
N VAL A 50 -10.01 16.21 6.36
CA VAL A 50 -9.56 15.71 5.05
C VAL A 50 -10.15 14.33 4.77
N ILE A 51 -10.17 13.45 5.77
CA ILE A 51 -10.77 12.12 5.64
C ILE A 51 -12.29 12.23 5.42
N SER A 52 -12.96 13.10 6.18
CA SER A 52 -14.41 13.30 6.05
C SER A 52 -14.80 13.89 4.70
N GLU A 53 -14.01 14.82 4.17
CA GLU A 53 -14.22 15.41 2.85
C GLU A 53 -14.05 14.37 1.75
N PHE A 54 -13.01 13.52 1.85
CA PHE A 54 -12.81 12.41 0.92
C PHE A 54 -14.02 11.48 0.87
N PHE A 55 -14.51 10.99 2.02
CA PHE A 55 -15.67 10.08 2.04
C PHE A 55 -16.95 10.77 1.54
N SER A 56 -17.11 12.06 1.80
CA SER A 56 -18.25 12.83 1.29
C SER A 56 -18.21 12.92 -0.25
N ALA A 57 -17.04 13.22 -0.81
CA ALA A 57 -16.83 13.26 -2.26
C ALA A 57 -17.00 11.87 -2.90
N TYR A 58 -16.48 10.83 -2.25
CA TYR A 58 -16.57 9.44 -2.67
C TYR A 58 -18.03 8.98 -2.78
N THR A 59 -18.82 9.16 -1.72
CA THR A 59 -20.25 8.83 -1.71
C THR A 59 -21.01 9.56 -2.80
N ARG A 60 -20.74 10.87 -2.98
CA ARG A 60 -21.37 11.68 -4.03
C ARG A 60 -21.08 11.14 -5.44
N ILE A 61 -19.87 10.65 -5.70
CA ILE A 61 -19.48 10.07 -6.99
C ILE A 61 -20.20 8.74 -7.21
N ILE A 62 -20.23 7.87 -6.19
CA ILE A 62 -20.94 6.58 -6.27
C ILE A 62 -22.41 6.81 -6.60
N GLU A 63 -23.06 7.72 -5.89
CA GLU A 63 -24.48 8.05 -6.10
C GLU A 63 -24.71 8.65 -7.49
N ARG A 64 -23.90 9.63 -7.89
CA ARG A 64 -24.03 10.31 -9.19
C ARG A 64 -23.92 9.37 -10.38
N TYR A 65 -23.04 8.38 -10.30
CA TYR A 65 -22.78 7.45 -11.40
C TYR A 65 -23.36 6.05 -11.17
N ASN A 66 -24.10 5.83 -10.09
CA ASN A 66 -24.69 4.54 -9.71
C ASN A 66 -23.65 3.39 -9.74
N ILE A 67 -22.45 3.66 -9.23
CA ILE A 67 -21.32 2.73 -9.26
C ILE A 67 -21.64 1.55 -8.34
N LYS A 68 -21.70 0.33 -8.92
CA LYS A 68 -21.92 -0.89 -8.15
C LYS A 68 -20.68 -1.25 -7.34
N THR A 69 -20.88 -1.85 -6.17
CA THR A 69 -19.79 -2.26 -5.26
C THR A 69 -18.75 -3.14 -5.94
N HIS A 70 -19.17 -4.05 -6.85
CA HIS A 70 -18.25 -4.91 -7.59
C HIS A 70 -17.38 -4.17 -8.62
N ASN A 71 -17.69 -2.90 -8.92
CA ASN A 71 -16.90 -2.02 -9.80
C ASN A 71 -16.05 -1.02 -9.00
N GLN A 72 -16.06 -1.11 -7.66
CA GLN A 72 -15.18 -0.33 -6.80
C GLN A 72 -13.95 -1.19 -6.51
N TRP A 73 -12.76 -0.61 -6.69
CA TRP A 73 -11.51 -1.32 -6.53
C TRP A 73 -10.55 -0.51 -5.66
N ASP A 74 -10.03 -1.11 -4.59
CA ASP A 74 -8.93 -0.51 -3.82
C ASP A 74 -7.60 -0.92 -4.45
N PHE A 75 -6.83 0.07 -4.89
CA PHE A 75 -5.54 -0.15 -5.54
C PHE A 75 -4.52 -0.84 -4.60
N ASN A 76 -4.70 -0.71 -3.28
CA ASN A 76 -3.77 -1.28 -2.30
C ASN A 76 -4.00 -2.78 -2.01
N GLU A 77 -5.08 -3.39 -2.51
CA GLU A 77 -5.52 -4.75 -2.15
C GLU A 77 -4.73 -5.89 -2.83
N HIS A 78 -3.60 -5.57 -3.48
CA HIS A 78 -2.61 -6.60 -3.87
C HIS A 78 -1.57 -6.90 -2.76
N GLY A 79 -1.65 -6.21 -1.62
CA GLY A 79 -0.90 -6.53 -0.41
C GLY A 79 -1.83 -7.11 0.64
N ILE A 80 -1.40 -8.18 1.32
CA ILE A 80 -2.03 -8.76 2.52
C ILE A 80 -2.78 -7.70 3.33
N ALA A 81 -4.08 -7.92 3.57
CA ALA A 81 -4.93 -7.05 4.38
C ALA A 81 -4.43 -7.00 5.83
N LEU A 82 -3.49 -6.10 6.11
CA LEU A 82 -3.07 -5.74 7.47
C LEU A 82 -4.11 -4.78 8.04
N GLY A 83 -5.23 -5.35 8.49
CA GLY A 83 -6.36 -4.55 8.99
C GLY A 83 -7.62 -5.33 9.35
N CYS A 84 -7.65 -6.66 9.23
CA CYS A 84 -8.70 -7.46 9.86
C CYS A 84 -8.50 -7.47 11.37
N GLY A 85 -8.95 -6.41 12.04
CA GLY A 85 -9.33 -6.50 13.44
C GLY A 85 -10.46 -7.50 13.55
N ILE A 86 -10.17 -8.69 14.08
CA ILE A 86 -11.20 -9.55 14.62
C ILE A 86 -11.87 -8.77 15.77
N ASN A 87 -13.10 -8.33 15.57
CA ASN A 87 -13.94 -8.02 16.72
C ASN A 87 -14.27 -9.37 17.35
N ALA A 88 -13.45 -9.77 18.33
CA ALA A 88 -13.80 -10.84 19.24
C ALA A 88 -15.05 -10.39 20.00
N ALA A 89 -16.08 -11.25 19.96
CA ALA A 89 -17.35 -11.11 20.65
C ALA A 89 -17.20 -11.00 22.17
#